data_AF-A0A2V8PZA6-F1
#
_entry.id   AF-A0A2V8PZA6-F1
#
_cell.length_a   1.000
_cell.length_b   1.000
_cell.length_c   1.000
_cell.angle_alpha   90.00
_cell.angle_beta   90.00
_cell.angle_gamma   90.00
#
_symmetry.space_group_name_H-M   'P 1'
#
loop_
_entity.id
_entity.type
_entity.pdbx_description
1 polymer ?
#
loop_
_entity_poly.entity_id
_entity_poly.type
_entity_poly.pdbx_seq_one_letter_code
_entity_poly.pdbx_strand_id
1 'polypeptide(L)'
;MNALNRFADPVYCLMRLIVGLMFACHGGQLVLGMFGGMPGSNNAFTQTGGWIQLIGGFLIAFGLFTRLSAFICSGEMAVAYFMIHVANAATPMAKFFPIANKGELAVFYCWVFFFMVFYGPGRWSIDALLCKRKGAAPASAA
;
A
#
# COMPACT_ATOMS: atom_id res chain seq x y z
N MET A 1 -1.69 29.14 9.22
CA MET A 1 -1.58 27.76 8.68
C MET A 1 -0.95 26.75 9.65
N ASN A 2 -0.36 27.17 10.79
CA ASN A 2 0.31 26.27 11.74
C ASN A 2 -0.60 25.35 12.59
N ALA A 3 -1.88 25.69 12.77
CA ALA A 3 -2.80 24.92 13.62
C ALA A 3 -3.14 23.52 13.08
N LEU A 4 -3.04 23.31 11.76
CA LEU A 4 -3.34 22.01 11.13
C LEU A 4 -2.15 21.04 11.18
N ASN A 5 -0.92 21.56 11.20
CA ASN A 5 0.29 20.73 11.20
C ASN A 5 0.39 19.78 12.40
N ARG A 6 -0.20 20.14 13.56
CA ARG A 6 -0.26 19.26 14.74
C ARG A 6 -1.09 17.97 14.50
N PHE A 7 -2.00 18.01 13.53
CA PHE A 7 -2.87 16.89 13.15
C PHE A 7 -2.35 16.12 11.93
N ALA A 8 -1.26 16.54 11.30
CA ALA A 8 -0.72 15.91 10.10
C ALA A 8 -0.46 14.41 10.31
N ASP A 9 0.23 14.04 11.39
CA ASP A 9 0.56 12.64 11.66
C ASP A 9 -0.66 11.77 12.08
N PRO A 10 -1.59 12.23 12.94
CA PRO A 10 -2.85 11.53 13.17
C PRO A 10 -3.65 11.29 11.88
N VAL A 11 -3.80 12.32 11.04
CA VAL A 11 -4.52 12.23 9.77
C VAL A 11 -3.78 11.29 8.80
N TYR A 12 -2.45 11.33 8.75
CA TYR A 12 -1.66 10.36 8.00
C TYR A 12 -1.92 8.93 8.47
N CYS A 13 -1.99 8.67 9.77
CA CYS A 13 -2.27 7.33 10.28
C CYS A 13 -3.66 6.83 9.87
N LEU A 14 -4.67 7.70 9.88
CA LEU A 14 -6.01 7.38 9.38
C LEU A 14 -6.00 7.13 7.87
N MET A 15 -5.33 7.98 7.10
CA MET A 15 -5.15 7.81 5.67
C MET A 15 -4.47 6.47 5.37
N ARG A 16 -3.38 6.13 6.08
CA ARG A 16 -2.67 4.86 5.92
C ARG A 16 -3.57 3.67 6.21
N LEU A 17 -4.38 3.73 7.27
CA LEU A 17 -5.36 2.70 7.59
C LEU A 17 -6.34 2.50 6.42
N ILE A 18 -6.97 3.58 5.95
CA ILE A 18 -7.97 3.52 4.88
C ILE A 18 -7.37 3.03 3.57
N VAL A 19 -6.25 3.62 3.13
CA VAL A 19 -5.56 3.26 1.88
C VAL A 19 -5.09 1.80 1.93
N GLY A 20 -4.52 1.36 3.06
CA GLY A 20 -4.09 -0.03 3.22
C GLY A 20 -5.26 -1.02 3.14
N LEU A 21 -6.40 -0.70 3.77
CA LEU A 21 -7.60 -1.54 3.69
C LEU A 21 -8.21 -1.55 2.29
N MET A 22 -8.26 -0.41 1.59
CA MET A 22 -8.72 -0.36 0.19
C MET A 22 -7.82 -1.20 -0.73
N PHE A 23 -6.52 -1.18 -0.49
CA PHE A 23 -5.57 -2.03 -1.21
C PHE A 23 -5.78 -3.52 -0.90
N ALA A 24 -6.03 -3.86 0.36
CA ALA A 24 -6.36 -5.23 0.77
C ALA A 24 -7.66 -5.74 0.11
N CYS A 25 -8.65 -4.87 -0.14
CA CYS A 25 -9.85 -5.21 -0.89
C CYS A 25 -9.53 -5.68 -2.33
N HIS A 26 -8.58 -5.03 -3.02
CA HIS A 26 -8.14 -5.48 -4.34
C HIS A 26 -7.52 -6.89 -4.25
N GLY A 27 -6.66 -7.13 -3.26
CA GLY A 27 -6.12 -8.47 -3.01
C GLY A 27 -7.20 -9.51 -2.71
N GLY A 28 -8.21 -9.15 -1.91
CA GLY A 28 -9.37 -10.00 -1.61
C GLY A 28 -10.20 -10.34 -2.86
N GLN A 29 -10.31 -9.40 -3.80
CA GLN A 29 -10.95 -9.64 -5.10
C GLN A 29 -10.15 -10.63 -5.96
N LEU A 30 -8.82 -10.49 -5.98
CA LEU A 30 -7.94 -11.33 -6.80
C LEU A 30 -7.79 -12.76 -6.25
N VAL A 31 -7.61 -12.87 -4.94
CA VAL A 31 -7.26 -14.13 -4.25
C VAL A 31 -8.50 -14.89 -3.76
N LEU A 32 -9.42 -14.18 -3.11
CA LEU A 32 -10.53 -14.79 -2.39
C LEU A 32 -11.84 -14.75 -3.17
N GLY A 33 -11.85 -14.11 -4.35
CA GLY A 33 -13.06 -13.92 -5.16
C GLY A 33 -14.11 -13.03 -4.48
N MET A 34 -13.73 -12.28 -3.45
CA MET A 34 -14.65 -11.38 -2.74
C MET A 34 -15.00 -10.16 -3.60
N PHE A 35 -16.05 -9.43 -3.22
CA PHE A 35 -16.44 -8.16 -3.84
C PHE A 35 -16.73 -8.24 -5.36
N GLY A 36 -17.18 -9.40 -5.83
CA GLY A 36 -17.49 -9.64 -7.25
C GLY A 36 -16.35 -10.30 -8.04
N GLY A 37 -15.18 -10.53 -7.41
CA GLY A 37 -14.05 -11.23 -8.01
C GLY A 37 -13.46 -10.54 -9.24
N MET A 38 -12.45 -11.16 -9.86
CA MET A 38 -11.90 -10.73 -11.14
C MET A 38 -11.80 -11.94 -12.09
N PRO A 39 -12.57 -11.98 -13.19
CA PRO A 39 -12.45 -13.04 -14.18
C PRO A 39 -10.99 -13.18 -14.66
N GLY A 40 -10.47 -14.42 -14.68
CA GLY A 40 -9.10 -14.71 -15.10
C GLY A 40 -8.01 -14.46 -14.05
N SER A 41 -8.37 -14.17 -12.79
CA SER A 41 -7.39 -13.96 -11.70
C SER A 41 -6.72 -15.24 -11.20
N ASN A 42 -7.11 -16.42 -11.68
CA ASN A 42 -6.57 -17.73 -11.27
C ASN A 42 -5.16 -18.04 -11.80
N ASN A 43 -4.58 -17.17 -12.62
CA ASN A 43 -3.21 -17.35 -13.08
C ASN A 43 -2.19 -16.96 -11.99
N ALA A 44 -1.01 -17.59 -12.01
CA ALA A 44 0.01 -17.43 -10.97
C ALA A 44 0.48 -15.98 -10.81
N PHE A 45 0.58 -15.22 -11.90
CA PHE A 45 1.02 -13.83 -11.87
C PHE A 45 0.03 -12.94 -11.12
N THR A 46 -1.25 -13.02 -11.46
CA THR A 46 -2.32 -12.26 -10.80
C THR A 46 -2.52 -12.69 -9.35
N GLN A 47 -2.41 -13.98 -9.04
CA GLN A 47 -2.47 -14.47 -7.65
C GLN A 47 -1.32 -13.96 -6.80
N THR A 48 -0.12 -13.88 -7.36
CA THR A 48 1.06 -13.34 -6.65
C THR A 48 0.85 -11.87 -6.29
N GLY A 49 0.41 -11.04 -7.24
CA GLY A 49 0.02 -9.66 -6.97
C GLY A 49 -1.12 -9.56 -5.96
N GLY A 50 -2.14 -10.41 -6.09
CA GLY A 50 -3.27 -10.44 -5.17
C GLY A 50 -2.89 -10.73 -3.71
N TRP A 51 -1.98 -11.68 -3.47
CA TRP A 51 -1.50 -11.95 -2.11
C TRP A 51 -0.66 -10.81 -1.56
N ILE A 52 0.17 -10.17 -2.39
CA ILE A 52 0.91 -8.96 -2.02
C ILE A 52 -0.06 -7.84 -1.63
N GLN A 53 -1.12 -7.64 -2.41
CA GLN A 53 -2.13 -6.62 -2.14
C GLN A 53 -2.89 -6.88 -0.85
N LEU A 54 -3.30 -8.14 -0.63
CA LEU A 54 -4.06 -8.53 0.55
C LEU A 54 -3.23 -8.40 1.83
N ILE A 55 -2.08 -9.07 1.87
CA ILE A 55 -1.22 -9.10 3.06
C ILE A 55 -0.55 -7.74 3.25
N GLY A 56 0.02 -7.18 2.19
CA GLY A 56 0.69 -5.89 2.21
C GLY A 56 -0.27 -4.76 2.59
N GLY A 57 -1.51 -4.78 2.10
CA GLY A 57 -2.55 -3.84 2.48
C GLY A 57 -2.84 -3.85 3.98
N PHE A 58 -2.99 -5.03 4.60
CA PHE A 58 -3.16 -5.13 6.06
C PHE A 58 -1.92 -4.70 6.85
N LEU A 59 -0.72 -5.10 6.41
CA LEU A 59 0.53 -4.69 7.05
C LEU A 59 0.68 -3.16 7.04
N ILE A 60 0.39 -2.52 5.91
CA ILE A 60 0.38 -1.06 5.78
C ILE A 60 -0.72 -0.46 6.66
N ALA A 61 -1.95 -0.96 6.60
CA ALA A 61 -3.09 -0.41 7.33
C ALA A 61 -2.81 -0.28 8.84
N PHE A 62 -2.31 -1.36 9.44
CA PHE A 62 -2.00 -1.41 10.88
C PHE A 62 -0.60 -0.93 11.24
N GLY A 63 0.24 -0.63 10.24
CA GLY A 63 1.57 -0.10 10.47
C GLY A 63 2.54 -1.11 11.04
N LEU A 64 2.58 -2.29 10.43
CA LEU A 64 3.53 -3.35 10.74
C LEU A 64 4.54 -3.49 9.58
N PHE A 65 5.83 -3.39 9.90
CA PHE A 65 6.91 -3.33 8.92
C PHE A 65 6.66 -2.29 7.82
N THR A 66 6.12 -1.13 8.20
CA THR A 66 5.46 -0.18 7.29
C THR A 66 6.34 0.22 6.10
N ARG A 67 7.63 0.46 6.34
CA ARG A 67 8.56 0.88 5.26
C ARG A 67 8.80 -0.25 4.25
N LEU A 68 8.93 -1.49 4.74
CA LEU A 68 9.17 -2.65 3.89
C LEU A 68 7.91 -3.03 3.11
N SER A 69 6.76 -3.10 3.79
CA SER A 69 5.48 -3.41 3.14
C SER A 69 5.11 -2.35 2.10
N ALA A 70 5.28 -1.07 2.42
CA ALA A 70 5.04 0.02 1.47
C ALA A 70 6.00 -0.02 0.27
N PHE A 71 7.27 -0.36 0.46
CA PHE A 71 8.22 -0.48 -0.66
C PHE A 71 7.82 -1.61 -1.62
N ILE A 72 7.47 -2.78 -1.08
CA ILE A 72 7.03 -3.93 -1.88
C ILE A 72 5.73 -3.62 -2.63
N CYS A 73 4.72 -3.06 -1.95
CA CYS A 73 3.44 -2.72 -2.58
C CYS A 73 3.58 -1.59 -3.61
N SER A 74 4.49 -0.64 -3.38
CA SER A 74 4.84 0.38 -4.38
C SER A 74 5.43 -0.25 -5.64
N GLY A 75 6.41 -1.15 -5.48
CA GLY A 75 7.04 -1.86 -6.60
C GLY A 75 6.05 -2.73 -7.38
N GLU A 76 5.17 -3.46 -6.68
CA GLU A 76 4.14 -4.30 -7.31
C GLU A 76 3.16 -3.47 -8.14
N MET A 77 2.75 -2.29 -7.66
CA MET A 77 1.90 -1.36 -8.43
C MET A 77 2.64 -0.72 -9.62
N ALA A 78 3.94 -0.44 -9.50
CA ALA A 78 4.75 0.00 -10.63
C ALA A 78 4.81 -1.08 -11.73
N VAL A 79 5.05 -2.33 -11.33
CA VAL A 79 5.03 -3.49 -12.23
C VAL A 79 3.66 -3.64 -12.89
N ALA A 80 2.57 -3.54 -12.12
CA ALA A 80 1.21 -3.60 -12.65
C ALA A 80 0.95 -2.49 -13.68
N TYR A 81 1.39 -1.25 -13.41
CA TYR A 81 1.23 -0.16 -14.37
C TYR A 81 1.95 -0.45 -15.70
N PHE A 82 3.22 -0.83 -15.66
CA PHE A 82 3.98 -1.03 -16.91
C PHE A 82 3.60 -2.32 -17.63
N MET A 83 3.45 -3.43 -16.92
CA MET A 83 3.22 -4.75 -17.53
C MET A 83 1.74 -5.03 -17.84
N ILE A 84 0.80 -4.33 -17.20
CA ILE A 84 -0.63 -4.54 -17.44
C ILE A 84 -1.22 -3.32 -18.16
N HIS A 85 -1.09 -2.12 -17.60
CA HIS A 85 -1.77 -0.96 -18.17
C HIS A 85 -1.09 -0.41 -19.43
N VAL A 86 0.24 -0.22 -19.40
CA VAL A 86 0.99 0.30 -20.55
C VAL A 86 1.17 -0.76 -21.64
N ALA A 87 1.50 -2.01 -21.28
CA ALA A 87 1.70 -3.08 -22.24
C ALA A 87 0.45 -3.40 -23.07
N ASN A 88 -0.75 -3.31 -22.46
CA ASN A 88 -2.02 -3.58 -23.14
C ASN A 88 -2.65 -2.33 -23.79
N ALA A 89 -2.02 -1.15 -23.67
CA ALA A 89 -2.54 0.08 -24.27
C ALA A 89 -2.38 0.10 -25.79
N ALA A 90 -3.50 0.29 -26.51
CA ALA A 90 -3.55 0.20 -27.97
C ALA A 90 -2.99 1.44 -28.70
N THR A 91 -2.94 2.61 -28.04
CA THR A 91 -2.53 3.87 -28.67
C THR A 91 -1.33 4.50 -27.94
N PRO A 92 -0.49 5.31 -28.63
CA PRO A 92 0.58 6.04 -27.97
C PRO A 92 0.07 6.96 -26.85
N MET A 93 -1.11 7.56 -27.05
CA MET A 93 -1.77 8.37 -26.02
C MET A 93 -2.09 7.53 -24.77
N ALA A 94 -2.66 6.33 -24.94
CA ALA A 94 -2.96 5.43 -23.84
C ALA A 94 -1.70 4.85 -23.16
N LYS A 95 -0.54 4.81 -23.85
CA LYS A 95 0.74 4.44 -23.22
C LYS A 95 1.31 5.55 -22.34
N PHE A 96 0.99 6.80 -22.64
CA PHE A 96 1.54 7.96 -21.95
C PHE A 96 0.65 8.46 -20.80
N PHE A 97 -0.67 8.49 -20.99
CA PHE A 97 -1.61 9.02 -20.00
C PHE A 97 -2.31 7.90 -19.23
N PRO A 98 -2.09 7.74 -17.90
CA PRO A 98 -2.71 6.68 -17.10
C PRO A 98 -4.24 6.66 -17.18
N ILE A 99 -4.86 7.84 -17.26
CA ILE A 99 -6.32 7.97 -17.38
C ILE A 99 -6.87 7.29 -18.64
N ALA A 100 -6.08 7.24 -19.72
CA ALA A 100 -6.47 6.62 -20.98
C ALA A 100 -6.32 5.09 -20.99
N ASN A 101 -5.62 4.51 -20.00
CA ASN A 101 -5.42 3.06 -19.86
C ASN A 101 -5.96 2.48 -18.54
N LYS A 102 -6.72 3.29 -17.77
CA LYS A 102 -7.26 2.95 -16.44
C LYS A 102 -6.19 2.63 -15.39
N GLY A 103 -4.96 3.11 -15.61
CA GLY A 103 -3.81 2.87 -14.75
C GLY A 103 -3.63 3.92 -13.65
N GLU A 104 -4.53 4.91 -13.55
CA GLU A 104 -4.39 5.96 -12.55
C GLU A 104 -4.32 5.43 -11.11
N LEU A 105 -5.07 4.37 -10.78
CA LEU A 105 -5.04 3.75 -9.45
C LEU A 105 -3.71 3.05 -9.17
N ALA A 106 -3.13 2.36 -10.16
CA ALA A 106 -1.82 1.73 -10.03
C ALA A 106 -0.74 2.78 -9.75
N VAL A 107 -0.75 3.89 -10.50
CA VAL A 107 0.17 5.01 -10.27
C VAL A 107 -0.08 5.67 -8.90
N PHE A 108 -1.35 5.85 -8.52
CA PHE A 108 -1.71 6.44 -7.22
C PHE A 108 -1.20 5.61 -6.05
N TYR A 109 -1.52 4.31 -5.99
CA TYR A 109 -1.02 3.43 -4.93
C TYR A 109 0.51 3.33 -4.94
N CYS A 110 1.13 3.26 -6.12
CA CYS A 110 2.59 3.25 -6.26
C CYS A 110 3.24 4.43 -5.52
N TRP A 111 2.77 5.66 -5.78
CA TRP A 111 3.36 6.86 -5.19
C TRP A 111 2.93 7.11 -3.74
N VAL A 112 1.70 6.78 -3.37
CA VAL A 112 1.26 6.87 -1.97
C VAL A 112 2.08 5.93 -1.09
N PHE A 113 2.29 4.68 -1.51
CA PHE A 113 3.12 3.75 -0.77
C PHE A 113 4.59 4.14 -0.81
N PHE A 114 5.10 4.63 -1.94
CA PHE A 114 6.47 5.15 -2.01
C PHE A 114 6.69 6.30 -1.01
N PHE A 115 5.73 7.22 -0.89
CA PHE A 115 5.78 8.27 0.13
C PHE A 115 5.82 7.69 1.56
N MET A 116 5.02 6.66 1.85
CA MET A 116 5.02 5.98 3.15
C MET A 116 6.37 5.32 3.47
N VAL A 117 7.16 4.91 2.46
CA VAL A 117 8.54 4.42 2.68
C VAL A 117 9.38 5.48 3.38
N PHE A 118 9.27 6.75 2.98
CA PHE A 118 10.05 7.85 3.55
C PHE A 118 9.45 8.40 4.83
N TYR A 119 8.13 8.64 4.83
CA TYR A 119 7.40 9.12 6.02
C TYR A 119 7.49 8.12 7.17
N GLY A 120 7.38 6.83 6.87
CA GLY A 120 7.47 5.74 7.84
C GLY A 120 6.15 5.41 8.53
N PRO A 121 6.19 4.76 9.70
CA PRO A 121 5.02 4.15 10.29
C PRO A 121 4.03 5.12 10.95
N GLY A 122 4.44 6.34 11.32
CA GLY A 122 3.59 7.28 12.06
C GLY A 122 3.30 6.83 13.51
N ARG A 123 2.73 7.73 14.33
CA ARG A 123 2.60 7.50 15.78
C ARG A 123 1.58 6.42 16.15
N TRP A 124 0.57 6.18 15.31
CA TRP A 124 -0.46 5.14 15.49
C TRP A 124 -0.14 3.93 14.60
N SER A 125 0.91 3.20 14.97
CA SER A 125 1.38 2.02 14.26
C SER A 125 1.78 0.94 15.25
N ILE A 126 1.67 -0.32 14.82
CA ILE A 126 2.23 -1.44 15.57
C ILE A 126 3.75 -1.27 15.71
N ASP A 127 4.44 -0.81 14.66
CA ASP A 127 5.88 -0.50 14.68
C ASP A 127 6.25 0.47 15.82
N ALA A 128 5.50 1.57 15.99
CA ALA A 128 5.75 2.54 17.06
C ALA A 128 5.48 1.95 18.45
N LEU A 129 4.44 1.11 18.59
CA LEU A 129 4.14 0.42 19.85
C LEU A 129 5.27 -0.55 20.24
N LEU A 130 5.81 -1.29 19.28
CA LEU A 130 6.92 -2.22 19.50
C LEU A 130 8.22 -1.48 19.88
N CYS A 131 8.52 -0.35 19.24
CA CYS A 131 9.68 0.48 19.58
C CYS A 131 9.57 1.09 20.98
N LYS A 132 8.39 1.59 21.38
CA LYS A 132 8.18 2.12 22.74
C LYS A 132 8.39 1.06 23.82
N ARG A 133 7.93 -0.18 23.57
CA ARG A 133 8.11 -1.30 24.51
C ARG A 133 9.59 -1.67 24.70
N LYS A 134 10.40 -1.60 23.63
CA LYS A 134 11.86 -1.84 23.72
C LYS A 134 12.59 -0.75 24.52
N GLY A 135 12.15 0.51 24.43
CA GLY A 135 12.72 1.62 25.22
C GLY A 135 12.30 1.61 26.70
N ALA A 136 11.23 0.90 27.05
CA ALA A 136 10.72 0.76 28.42
C ALA A 136 11.22 -0.51 29.15
N ALA A 137 12.11 -1.29 28.54
CA ALA A 137 12.77 -2.40 29.23
C ALA A 137 13.62 -1.84 30.39
N PRO A 138 13.56 -2.43 31.59
CA PRO A 138 13.93 -1.73 32.81
C PRO A 138 15.44 -1.50 32.90
N ALA A 139 15.81 -0.25 33.19
CA ALA A 139 17.05 0.07 33.90
C ALA A 139 16.96 -0.54 35.31
N SER A 140 17.23 -1.83 35.44
CA SER A 140 17.36 -2.52 36.72
C SER A 140 18.35 -3.68 36.56
N ALA A 141 19.64 -3.34 36.65
CA ALA A 141 20.70 -4.21 37.15
C ALA A 141 21.92 -3.31 37.43
N ALA A 142 21.91 -2.66 38.59
CA ALA A 142 23.08 -2.10 39.26
C ALA A 142 22.96 -2.44 40.75
#